data_AF-A0A2Z5X4V2-F1
#
_entry.id   AF-A0A2Z5X4V2-F1
#
_cell.length_a   1.000
_cell.length_b   1.000
_cell.length_c   1.000
_cell.angle_alpha   90.00
_cell.angle_beta   90.00
_cell.angle_gamma   90.00
#
_symmetry.space_group_name_H-M   'P 1'
#
loop_
_entity.id
_entity.type
_entity.pdbx_description
1 polymer ?
#
loop_
_entity_poly.entity_id
_entity_poly.type
_entity_poly.pdbx_seq_one_letter_code
_entity_poly.pdbx_strand_id
1 'polypeptide(L)'
;MLTWKQMLQRQEQAQRFLVIGEVEVAFWYLWGILEAAMRRQAMQVTITIERFPANSLINHLYSQGELSIEHFDQVRVIQTIRDRLIHGYQLPNLEEPTKHLQVLINELIAMWKI
;
A
#
# COMPACT_ATOMS: atom_id res chain seq x y z
N MET A 1 -2.82 -7.85 -12.78
CA MET A 1 -2.85 -7.26 -11.42
C MET A 1 -3.46 -8.24 -10.45
N LEU A 2 -3.18 -8.10 -9.15
CA LEU A 2 -3.88 -8.90 -8.13
C LEU A 2 -5.38 -8.59 -8.15
N THR A 3 -6.18 -9.62 -7.98
CA THR A 3 -7.62 -9.50 -7.68
C THR A 3 -7.81 -9.15 -6.21
N TRP A 4 -8.97 -8.61 -5.84
CA TRP A 4 -9.32 -8.35 -4.43
C TRP A 4 -9.17 -9.60 -3.55
N LYS A 5 -9.59 -10.77 -4.06
CA LYS A 5 -9.42 -12.05 -3.36
C LYS A 5 -7.96 -12.40 -3.10
N GLN A 6 -7.09 -12.19 -4.10
CA GLN A 6 -5.65 -12.41 -3.94
C GLN A 6 -5.00 -11.42 -2.97
N MET A 7 -5.47 -10.16 -2.92
CA MET A 7 -5.01 -9.17 -1.95
C MET A 7 -5.35 -9.60 -0.52
N LEU A 8 -6.60 -10.03 -0.27
CA LEU A 8 -7.02 -10.54 1.05
C LEU A 8 -6.18 -11.75 1.50
N GLN A 9 -5.95 -12.71 0.61
CA GLN A 9 -5.09 -13.86 0.91
C GLN A 9 -3.65 -13.45 1.25
N ARG A 10 -3.11 -12.43 0.57
CA ARG A 10 -1.76 -11.90 0.89
C ARG A 10 -1.74 -11.10 2.19
N GLN A 11 -2.84 -10.46 2.59
CA GLN A 11 -2.93 -9.82 3.91
C GLN A 11 -2.88 -10.86 5.03
N GLU A 12 -3.55 -12.01 4.86
CA GLU A 12 -3.42 -13.13 5.82
C GLU A 12 -1.98 -13.63 5.93
N GLN A 13 -1.25 -13.69 4.81
CA GLN A 13 0.17 -14.06 4.80
C GLN A 13 1.02 -13.02 5.53
N ALA A 14 0.81 -11.72 5.26
CA ALA A 14 1.50 -10.64 5.96
C ALA A 14 1.26 -10.70 7.48
N GLN A 15 0.03 -11.02 7.91
CA GLN A 15 -0.28 -11.19 9.32
C GLN A 15 0.51 -12.34 9.96
N ARG A 16 0.69 -13.46 9.25
CA ARG A 16 1.51 -14.58 9.75
C ARG A 16 2.96 -14.16 9.94
N PHE A 17 3.53 -13.38 9.01
CA PHE A 17 4.89 -12.85 9.15
C PHE A 17 5.03 -11.91 10.34
N LEU A 18 4.04 -11.04 10.60
CA LEU A 18 4.02 -10.20 11.80
C LEU A 18 4.04 -11.04 13.09
N VAL A 19 3.24 -12.11 13.15
CA VAL A 19 3.15 -12.97 14.34
C VAL A 19 4.47 -13.65 14.67
N ILE A 20 5.27 -14.03 13.66
CA ILE A 20 6.56 -14.69 13.86
C ILE A 20 7.74 -13.71 13.96
N GLY A 21 7.48 -12.39 13.96
CA GLY A 21 8.52 -11.36 14.08
C GLY A 21 9.22 -10.97 12.78
N GLU A 22 8.79 -11.52 11.64
CA GLU A 22 9.32 -11.22 10.30
C GLU A 22 8.68 -9.93 9.74
N VAL A 23 8.89 -8.82 10.44
CA VAL A 23 8.20 -7.54 10.20
C VAL A 23 8.52 -6.95 8.82
N GLU A 24 9.78 -7.02 8.39
CA GLU A 24 10.17 -6.49 7.07
C GLU A 24 9.52 -7.28 5.93
N VAL A 25 9.42 -8.60 6.06
CA VAL A 25 8.70 -9.43 5.09
C VAL A 25 7.23 -9.05 5.05
N ALA A 26 6.60 -8.87 6.21
CA ALA A 26 5.21 -8.40 6.28
C ALA A 26 5.02 -7.04 5.60
N PHE A 27 5.93 -6.09 5.83
CA PHE A 27 5.91 -4.78 5.20
C PHE A 27 5.93 -4.88 3.67
N TRP A 28 6.85 -5.66 3.10
CA TRP A 28 6.94 -5.81 1.64
C TRP A 28 5.70 -6.45 1.02
N TYR A 29 5.09 -7.42 1.71
CA TYR A 29 3.83 -8.00 1.29
C TYR A 29 2.70 -6.96 1.26
N LEU A 30 2.57 -6.19 2.34
CA LEU A 30 1.54 -5.14 2.44
C LEU A 30 1.77 -4.03 1.43
N TRP A 31 3.01 -3.60 1.21
CA TRP A 31 3.33 -2.60 0.18
C TRP A 31 2.87 -3.05 -1.20
N GLY A 32 3.17 -4.30 -1.58
CA GLY A 32 2.71 -4.85 -2.86
C GLY A 32 1.18 -4.93 -2.99
N ILE A 33 0.46 -5.09 -1.87
CA ILE A 33 -1.00 -5.04 -1.84
C ILE A 33 -1.50 -3.61 -2.05
N LEU A 34 -0.93 -2.62 -1.37
CA LEU A 34 -1.27 -1.21 -1.55
C LEU A 34 -1.07 -0.77 -3.00
N GLU A 35 0.08 -1.10 -3.61
CA GLU A 35 0.34 -0.80 -5.02
C GLU A 35 -0.68 -1.46 -5.95
N ALA A 36 -1.02 -2.73 -5.70
CA ALA A 36 -2.00 -3.43 -6.51
C ALA A 36 -3.41 -2.84 -6.35
N ALA A 37 -3.80 -2.41 -5.16
CA ALA A 37 -5.08 -1.77 -4.88
C ALA A 37 -5.18 -0.41 -5.59
N MET A 38 -4.17 0.45 -5.42
CA MET A 38 -4.09 1.76 -6.10
C MET A 38 -4.16 1.61 -7.61
N ARG A 39 -3.41 0.64 -8.17
CA ARG A 39 -3.40 0.41 -9.61
C ARG A 39 -4.75 -0.09 -10.10
N ARG A 40 -5.41 -0.98 -9.34
CA ARG A 40 -6.74 -1.48 -9.69
C ARG A 40 -7.77 -0.35 -9.68
N GLN A 41 -7.76 0.51 -8.66
CA GLN A 41 -8.67 1.65 -8.59
C GLN A 41 -8.44 2.60 -9.76
N ALA A 42 -7.18 2.91 -10.05
CA ALA A 42 -6.84 3.78 -11.18
C ALA A 42 -7.34 3.23 -12.53
N MET A 43 -7.36 1.90 -12.73
CA MET A 43 -8.00 1.30 -13.92
C MET A 43 -9.52 1.50 -13.91
N GLN A 44 -10.17 1.35 -12.75
CA GLN A 44 -11.63 1.52 -12.62
C GLN A 44 -12.05 2.96 -12.96
N VAL A 45 -11.22 3.94 -12.58
CA VAL A 45 -11.47 5.37 -12.88
C VAL A 45 -10.80 5.84 -14.17
N THR A 46 -10.41 4.90 -15.05
CA THR A 46 -9.88 5.17 -16.40
C THR A 46 -8.63 6.05 -16.44
N ILE A 47 -7.82 6.04 -15.37
CA ILE A 47 -6.48 6.65 -15.38
C ILE A 47 -5.55 5.74 -16.20
N THR A 48 -4.86 6.31 -17.19
CA THR A 48 -3.92 5.55 -18.03
C THR A 48 -2.64 5.19 -17.26
N ILE A 49 -2.64 4.04 -16.58
CA ILE A 49 -1.59 3.66 -15.63
C ILE A 49 -0.45 2.78 -16.16
N GLU A 50 -0.47 2.40 -17.43
CA GLU A 50 0.44 1.38 -17.99
C GLU A 50 1.93 1.72 -17.82
N ARG A 51 2.28 2.99 -17.55
CA ARG A 51 3.66 3.45 -17.38
C ARG A 51 3.94 4.24 -16.11
N PHE A 52 2.99 4.35 -15.16
CA PHE A 52 3.23 5.18 -13.98
C PHE A 52 4.11 4.48 -12.94
N PRO A 53 5.20 5.13 -12.48
CA PRO A 53 5.82 4.82 -11.19
C PRO A 53 4.78 4.92 -10.06
N ALA A 54 4.95 4.15 -8.99
CA ALA A 54 4.04 4.18 -7.84
C ALA A 54 3.86 5.61 -7.27
N ASN A 55 4.92 6.42 -7.28
CA ASN A 55 4.89 7.81 -6.83
C ASN A 55 3.93 8.68 -7.68
N SER A 56 3.93 8.49 -8.99
CA SER A 56 3.01 9.21 -9.89
C SER A 56 1.57 8.76 -9.65
N LEU A 57 1.36 7.47 -9.35
CA LEU A 57 0.04 6.91 -9.11
C LEU A 57 -0.66 7.54 -7.89
N ILE A 58 0.07 7.77 -6.79
CA ILE A 58 -0.47 8.39 -5.56
C ILE A 58 -0.98 9.80 -5.86
N ASN A 59 -0.18 10.61 -6.56
CA ASN A 59 -0.55 11.98 -6.92
C ASN A 59 -1.77 12.02 -7.85
N HIS A 60 -1.87 11.08 -8.79
CA HIS A 60 -3.00 10.99 -9.69
C HIS A 60 -4.28 10.61 -8.96
N LEU A 61 -4.24 9.60 -8.08
CA LEU A 61 -5.41 9.20 -7.29
C LEU A 61 -5.91 10.33 -6.39
N TYR A 62 -4.99 11.05 -5.73
CA TYR A 62 -5.36 12.23 -4.94
C TYR A 62 -5.97 13.35 -5.79
N SER A 63 -5.34 13.68 -6.92
CA SER A 63 -5.85 14.74 -7.83
C SER A 63 -7.22 14.42 -8.42
N GLN A 64 -7.61 13.15 -8.49
CA GLN A 64 -8.94 12.72 -8.95
C GLN A 64 -9.95 12.53 -7.82
N GLY A 65 -9.56 12.78 -6.56
CA GLY A 65 -10.43 12.63 -5.39
C GLY A 65 -10.59 11.18 -4.89
N GLU A 66 -9.81 10.24 -5.43
CA GLU A 66 -9.85 8.82 -5.05
C GLU A 66 -9.11 8.53 -3.75
N LEU A 67 -8.25 9.45 -3.33
CA LEU A 67 -7.64 9.50 -2.00
C LEU A 67 -8.08 10.80 -1.33
N SER A 68 -8.49 10.73 -0.07
CA SER A 68 -8.61 11.94 0.75
C SER A 68 -7.23 12.52 1.04
N ILE A 69 -7.17 13.75 1.56
CA ILE A 69 -5.89 14.34 1.96
C ILE A 69 -5.22 13.54 3.08
N GLU A 70 -6.01 12.99 4.01
CA GLU A 70 -5.52 12.14 5.08
C GLU A 70 -4.92 10.84 4.54
N HIS A 71 -5.60 10.18 3.59
CA HIS A 71 -5.06 8.98 2.95
C HIS A 71 -3.82 9.28 2.12
N PHE A 72 -3.81 10.40 1.40
CA PHE A 72 -2.63 10.84 0.65
C PHE A 72 -1.42 11.01 1.57
N ASP A 73 -1.56 11.75 2.67
CA ASP A 73 -0.48 11.98 3.62
C ASP A 73 0.03 10.68 4.24
N GLN A 74 -0.88 9.77 4.62
CA GLN A 74 -0.51 8.46 5.15
C GLN A 74 0.27 7.61 4.13
N VAL A 75 -0.18 7.56 2.87
CA VAL A 75 0.54 6.83 1.81
C VAL A 75 1.94 7.43 1.58
N ARG A 76 2.08 8.77 1.66
CA ARG A 76 3.37 9.46 1.50
C ARG A 76 4.35 9.15 2.64
N VAL A 77 3.86 9.02 3.87
CA VAL A 77 4.67 8.57 5.01
C VAL A 77 5.19 7.15 4.78
N ILE A 78 4.29 6.21 4.41
CA ILE A 78 4.68 4.82 4.12
C ILE A 78 5.67 4.74 2.95
N GLN A 79 5.47 5.54 1.91
CA GLN A 79 6.39 5.60 0.77
C GLN A 79 7.80 6.03 1.18
N THR A 80 7.92 7.00 2.07
CA THR A 80 9.22 7.44 2.60
C THR A 80 9.94 6.30 3.34
N ILE A 81 9.18 5.49 4.08
CA ILE A 81 9.69 4.31 4.79
C ILE A 81 10.14 3.23 3.80
N ARG A 82 9.32 2.94 2.79
CA ARG A 82 9.67 2.02 1.70
C ARG A 82 10.94 2.45 0.99
N ASP A 83 11.08 3.73 0.66
CA ASP A 83 12.25 4.23 -0.06
C ASP A 83 13.53 4.06 0.78
N ARG A 84 13.45 4.32 2.09
CA ARG A 84 14.55 4.03 3.02
C ARG A 84 14.95 2.55 3.02
N LEU A 85 13.96 1.64 3.09
CA LEU A 85 14.22 0.20 3.06
C LEU A 85 14.86 -0.26 1.75
N ILE A 86 14.39 0.23 0.59
CA ILE A 86 15.01 -0.09 -0.71
C ILE A 86 16.46 0.36 -0.77
N HIS A 87 16.77 1.52 -0.18
CA HIS A 87 18.12 2.05 -0.13
C HIS A 87 18.99 1.39 0.96
N GLY A 88 18.49 0.37 1.66
CA GLY A 88 19.25 -0.39 2.66
C GLY A 88 19.45 0.36 3.98
N TYR A 89 18.68 1.41 4.26
CA TYR A 89 18.73 2.09 5.54
C TYR A 89 18.07 1.25 6.64
N GLN A 90 18.73 1.16 7.79
CA GLN A 90 18.14 0.56 8.98
C GLN A 90 17.03 1.46 9.54
N LEU A 91 15.89 0.85 9.84
CA LEU A 91 14.77 1.49 10.52
C LEU A 91 14.62 0.89 11.92
N PRO A 92 14.78 1.68 13.01
CA PRO A 92 14.78 1.15 14.36
C PRO A 92 13.42 0.60 14.80
N ASN A 93 12.32 1.01 14.16
CA ASN A 93 10.99 0.46 14.40
C ASN A 93 10.18 0.41 13.08
N LEU A 94 10.08 -0.78 12.49
CA LEU A 94 9.25 -1.03 11.31
C LEU A 94 7.86 -1.58 11.65
N GLU A 95 7.64 -2.02 12.89
CA GLU A 95 6.40 -2.68 13.29
C GLU A 95 5.21 -1.72 13.25
N GLU A 96 5.37 -0.53 13.83
CA GLU A 96 4.30 0.49 13.84
C GLU A 96 3.93 0.95 12.41
N PRO A 97 4.89 1.32 11.54
CA PRO A 97 4.57 1.57 10.13
C PRO A 97 3.87 0.43 9.41
N THR A 98 4.23 -0.83 9.73
CA THR A 98 3.65 -2.01 9.09
C THR A 98 2.19 -2.20 9.52
N LYS A 99 1.89 -1.99 10.81
CA LYS A 99 0.50 -1.98 11.32
C LYS A 99 -0.32 -0.86 10.71
N HIS A 100 0.24 0.36 10.63
CA HIS A 100 -0.44 1.50 9.99
C HIS A 100 -0.75 1.18 8.52
N LEU A 101 0.23 0.66 7.78
CA LEU A 101 0.03 0.25 6.40
C LEU A 101 -1.09 -0.79 6.25
N GLN A 102 -1.18 -1.76 7.17
CA GLN A 102 -2.27 -2.74 7.17
C GLN A 102 -3.65 -2.07 7.35
N VAL A 103 -3.77 -1.13 8.30
CA VAL A 103 -5.01 -0.38 8.53
C VAL A 103 -5.40 0.43 7.29
N LEU A 104 -4.44 1.18 6.73
CA LEU A 104 -4.65 1.97 5.52
C LEU A 104 -5.13 1.12 4.33
N ILE A 105 -4.53 -0.06 4.13
CA ILE A 105 -4.98 -0.99 3.08
C ILE A 105 -6.44 -1.42 3.31
N ASN A 106 -6.83 -1.71 4.55
CA ASN A 106 -8.20 -2.12 4.86
C ASN A 106 -9.20 -1.00 4.56
N GLU A 107 -8.87 0.24 4.92
CA GLU A 107 -9.71 1.41 4.64
C GLU A 107 -9.87 1.63 3.14
N LEU A 108 -8.77 1.65 2.39
CA LEU A 108 -8.79 1.88 0.94
C LEU A 108 -9.51 0.76 0.18
N ILE A 109 -9.28 -0.51 0.54
CA ILE A 109 -10.01 -1.63 -0.06
C ILE A 109 -11.50 -1.54 0.26
N ALA A 110 -11.88 -1.19 1.49
CA ALA A 110 -13.28 -1.05 1.86
C ALA A 110 -13.97 0.08 1.06
N MET A 111 -13.27 1.18 0.82
CA MET A 111 -13.75 2.33 0.04
C MET A 111 -13.92 2.00 -1.45
N TRP A 112 -12.96 1.29 -2.06
CA TRP A 112 -12.92 1.03 -3.52
C TRP A 112 -13.64 -0.24 -3.97
N LYS A 113 -13.98 -1.13 -3.04
CA LYS A 113 -14.73 -2.36 -3.34
C LYS A 113 -16.25 -2.13 -3.41
N ILE A 114 -16.72 -0.92 -3.10
CA ILE A 114 -18.13 -0.52 -3.14
C ILE A 114 -18.64 -0.49 -4.58
#